data_AF-A0A373VJ17-F1
#
_entry.id   AF-A0A373VJ17-F1
#
_cell.length_a   1.000
_cell.length_b   1.000
_cell.length_c   1.000
_cell.angle_alpha   90.00
_cell.angle_beta   90.00
_cell.angle_gamma   90.00
#
_symmetry.space_group_name_H-M   'P 1'
#
loop_
_entity.id
_entity.type
_entity.pdbx_description
1 polymer ?
#
loop_
_entity_poly.entity_id
_entity_poly.type
_entity_poly.pdbx_seq_one_letter_code
_entity_poly.pdbx_strand_id
1 'polypeptide(L)'
;MIAYKGFQKDLKCRGFQFQEYGINETEKANCRQNGFHCAENPLDCLCYYPNWKNSVYYIVDASGDLDEDGKDSKISCTKMRLLKKIELRSLLLHGAAYMSKYPNRKWNSHVAKESGTSCNGFCIVRGKDPKAKGQKGDLLLLLKEQPGNSQILEIGVICIDGQKYPEGAWIDVTGKLVEL
;
A
#
# COMPACT_ATOMS: atom_id res chain seq x y z
N MET A 1 10.16 -14.13 6.15
CA MET A 1 9.47 -13.68 4.92
C MET A 1 9.29 -12.17 5.01
N ILE A 2 9.68 -11.43 3.97
CA ILE A 2 9.46 -9.98 3.93
C ILE A 2 7.97 -9.69 3.67
N ALA A 3 7.38 -8.90 4.56
CA ALA A 3 5.99 -8.47 4.49
C ALA A 3 5.82 -7.05 5.04
N TYR A 4 4.59 -6.56 5.09
CA TYR A 4 4.24 -5.21 5.51
C TYR A 4 3.28 -5.25 6.68
N LYS A 5 3.45 -4.34 7.64
CA LYS A 5 2.54 -4.24 8.78
C LYS A 5 2.24 -2.80 9.16
N GLY A 6 0.97 -2.51 9.36
CA GLY A 6 0.49 -1.30 10.02
C GLY A 6 0.30 -1.49 11.52
N PHE A 7 0.47 -0.41 12.27
CA PHE A 7 0.27 -0.33 13.72
C PHE A 7 -0.38 1.00 14.11
N GLN A 8 -0.90 1.08 15.33
CA GLN A 8 -1.11 2.37 16.01
C GLN A 8 0.25 3.08 16.19
N LYS A 9 0.25 4.41 16.39
CA LYS A 9 1.50 5.22 16.47
C LYS A 9 2.51 4.69 17.48
N ASP A 10 2.03 4.10 18.57
CA ASP A 10 2.80 3.54 19.66
C ASP A 10 3.16 2.06 19.47
N LEU A 11 3.13 1.54 18.24
CA LEU A 11 3.43 0.13 17.90
C LEU A 11 2.50 -0.90 18.54
N LYS A 12 1.27 -0.50 18.89
CA LYS A 12 0.24 -1.44 19.38
C LYS A 12 -0.58 -2.06 18.26
N CYS A 13 -0.90 -3.34 18.45
CA CYS A 13 -1.90 -4.05 17.65
C CYS A 13 -2.63 -5.06 18.53
N ARG A 14 -3.96 -4.96 18.63
CA ARG A 14 -4.83 -5.91 19.36
C ARG A 14 -4.35 -6.25 20.79
N GLY A 15 -3.91 -5.23 21.53
CA GLY A 15 -3.47 -5.38 22.93
C GLY A 15 -2.01 -5.81 23.10
N PHE A 16 -1.33 -6.21 22.02
CA PHE A 16 0.10 -6.49 22.06
C PHE A 16 0.92 -5.21 21.78
N GLN A 17 1.93 -4.96 22.60
CA GLN A 17 2.90 -3.89 22.44
C GLN A 17 4.14 -4.43 21.74
N PHE A 18 4.34 -4.05 20.47
CA PHE A 18 5.53 -4.47 19.73
C PHE A 18 6.75 -3.65 20.16
N GLN A 19 7.90 -4.32 20.23
CA GLN A 19 9.22 -3.72 20.39
C GLN A 19 9.83 -3.47 19.02
N GLU A 20 10.34 -2.26 18.79
CA GLU A 20 10.97 -1.87 17.52
C GLU A 20 12.25 -2.67 17.24
N TYR A 21 12.98 -3.04 18.29
CA TYR A 21 14.23 -3.80 18.19
C TYR A 21 14.05 -5.22 18.76
N GLY A 22 14.65 -6.20 18.10
CA GLY A 22 14.59 -7.61 18.50
C GLY A 22 13.50 -8.41 17.77
N ILE A 23 13.14 -9.54 18.35
CA ILE A 23 12.10 -10.45 17.84
C ILE A 23 10.89 -10.34 18.78
N ASN A 24 9.74 -9.99 18.22
CA ASN A 24 8.46 -10.11 18.91
C ASN A 24 7.92 -11.52 18.70
N GLU A 25 7.36 -12.14 19.73
CA GLU A 25 6.88 -13.52 19.65
C GLU A 25 5.47 -13.68 20.23
N THR A 26 4.74 -14.67 19.71
CA THR A 26 3.43 -15.15 20.20
C THR A 26 3.36 -16.66 20.04
N GLU A 27 2.57 -17.32 20.88
CA GLU A 27 2.46 -18.79 20.88
C GLU A 27 1.83 -19.40 19.62
N LYS A 28 0.96 -18.66 18.90
CA LYS A 28 0.21 -19.20 17.76
C LYS A 28 0.17 -18.21 16.60
N ALA A 29 0.38 -18.70 15.38
CA ALA A 29 0.05 -17.97 14.17
C ALA A 29 -1.47 -18.05 13.98
N ASN A 30 -2.21 -17.13 14.62
CA ASN A 30 -3.66 -17.04 14.45
C ASN A 30 -4.03 -15.73 13.75
N CYS A 31 -4.71 -15.85 12.62
CA CYS A 31 -5.23 -14.69 11.96
C CYS A 31 -6.24 -13.97 12.88
N ARG A 32 -6.04 -12.67 13.08
CA ARG A 32 -6.98 -11.71 13.69
C ARG A 32 -7.11 -11.68 15.22
N GLN A 33 -6.47 -12.55 16.00
CA GLN A 33 -6.65 -12.50 17.46
C GLN A 33 -5.50 -11.79 18.17
N ASN A 34 -4.25 -12.22 17.98
CA ASN A 34 -3.10 -11.77 18.76
C ASN A 34 -2.35 -10.55 18.20
N GLY A 35 -2.72 -10.07 17.01
CA GLY A 35 -2.07 -8.90 16.39
C GLY A 35 -0.83 -9.21 15.56
N PHE A 36 -0.36 -10.46 15.46
CA PHE A 36 0.82 -10.88 14.68
C PHE A 36 0.52 -11.16 13.21
N HIS A 37 -0.31 -10.32 12.60
CA HIS A 37 -0.57 -10.37 11.16
C HIS A 37 0.19 -9.26 10.42
N CYS A 38 0.65 -9.59 9.22
CA CYS A 38 1.22 -8.70 8.21
C CYS A 38 0.52 -8.95 6.87
N ALA A 39 0.91 -8.23 5.83
CA ALA A 39 0.38 -8.36 4.47
C ALA A 39 1.52 -8.53 3.46
N GLU A 40 1.33 -9.42 2.48
CA GLU A 40 2.24 -9.48 1.32
C GLU A 40 2.06 -8.23 0.44
N ASN A 41 0.81 -7.83 0.18
CA ASN A 41 0.48 -6.60 -0.53
C ASN A 41 0.55 -5.40 0.44
N PRO A 42 1.47 -4.44 0.23
CA PRO A 42 1.61 -3.27 1.10
C PRO A 42 0.31 -2.48 1.29
N LEU A 43 -0.53 -2.40 0.25
CA LEU A 43 -1.76 -1.61 0.27
C LEU A 43 -2.82 -2.17 1.21
N ASP A 44 -2.76 -3.46 1.57
CA ASP A 44 -3.68 -4.05 2.54
C ASP A 44 -3.48 -3.45 3.94
N CYS A 45 -2.30 -2.90 4.24
CA CYS A 45 -2.07 -2.14 5.48
C CYS A 45 -2.98 -0.92 5.58
N LEU A 46 -3.35 -0.27 4.47
CA LEU A 46 -4.25 0.88 4.45
C LEU A 46 -5.70 0.47 4.69
N CYS A 47 -6.09 -0.77 4.38
CA CYS A 47 -7.42 -1.29 4.72
C CYS A 47 -7.58 -1.46 6.24
N TYR A 48 -6.54 -1.92 6.92
CA TYR A 48 -6.57 -2.13 8.37
C TYR A 48 -6.30 -0.85 9.17
N TYR A 49 -5.44 0.03 8.62
CA TYR A 49 -5.02 1.29 9.22
C TYR A 49 -5.23 2.43 8.20
N PRO A 50 -6.47 2.87 7.93
CA PRO A 50 -6.78 3.85 6.87
C PRO A 50 -6.38 5.29 7.23
N ASN A 51 -6.35 5.62 8.53
CA ASN A 51 -5.84 6.90 9.00
C ASN A 51 -4.32 6.84 9.09
N TRP A 52 -3.64 6.90 7.93
CA TRP A 52 -2.19 6.79 7.83
C TRP A 52 -1.45 7.90 8.57
N LYS A 53 -2.05 9.09 8.72
CA LYS A 53 -1.51 10.19 9.54
C LYS A 53 -1.44 9.82 11.02
N ASN A 54 -2.29 8.88 11.45
CA ASN A 54 -2.33 8.34 12.80
C ASN A 54 -1.86 6.89 12.94
N SER A 55 -1.17 6.36 11.94
CA SER A 55 -0.67 4.98 11.92
C SER A 55 0.81 4.98 11.56
N VAL A 56 1.50 3.89 11.86
CA VAL A 56 2.88 3.67 11.41
C VAL A 56 2.95 2.36 10.64
N TYR A 57 3.82 2.32 9.63
CA TYR A 57 3.98 1.17 8.76
C TYR A 57 5.43 0.72 8.75
N TYR A 58 5.62 -0.59 8.69
CA TYR A 58 6.93 -1.22 8.66
C TYR A 58 7.00 -2.28 7.58
N ILE A 59 8.21 -2.40 7.01
CA ILE A 59 8.67 -3.64 6.44
C ILE A 59 9.06 -4.55 7.62
N VAL A 60 8.56 -5.77 7.61
CA VAL A 60 8.79 -6.76 8.66
C VAL A 60 9.37 -8.04 8.08
N ASP A 61 10.12 -8.76 8.91
CA ASP A 61 10.44 -10.17 8.67
C ASP A 61 9.52 -11.03 9.54
N ALA A 62 8.58 -11.71 8.89
CA ALA A 62 7.67 -12.66 9.51
C ALA A 62 8.26 -14.08 9.44
N SER A 63 8.33 -14.78 10.57
CA SER A 63 8.98 -16.09 10.70
C SER A 63 8.32 -16.95 11.79
N GLY A 64 8.90 -18.13 12.06
CA GLY A 64 8.25 -19.18 12.85
C GLY A 64 7.12 -19.82 12.05
N ASP A 65 6.07 -20.27 12.74
CA ASP A 65 4.84 -20.74 12.08
C ASP A 65 4.20 -19.59 11.31
N LEU A 66 3.75 -19.87 10.08
CA LEU A 66 3.06 -18.94 9.19
C LEU A 66 1.70 -19.53 8.82
N ASP A 67 0.66 -18.69 8.79
CA ASP A 67 -0.70 -19.09 8.42
C ASP A 67 -1.40 -17.99 7.60
N GLU A 68 -2.11 -18.36 6.54
CA GLU A 68 -2.83 -17.47 5.62
C GLU A 68 -4.34 -17.69 5.76
N ASP A 69 -5.12 -16.61 5.96
CA ASP A 69 -6.59 -16.74 6.11
C ASP A 69 -7.35 -16.93 4.78
N GLY A 70 -6.61 -16.93 3.66
CA GLY A 70 -7.11 -17.14 2.30
C GLY A 70 -8.06 -16.05 1.77
N LYS A 71 -8.30 -14.96 2.52
CA LYS A 71 -9.28 -13.91 2.14
C LYS A 71 -8.63 -12.72 1.45
N ASP A 72 -7.42 -12.38 1.83
CA ASP A 72 -6.61 -11.29 1.28
C ASP A 72 -5.12 -11.67 1.39
N SER A 73 -4.18 -10.73 1.24
CA SER A 73 -2.74 -11.05 1.35
C SER A 73 -2.25 -11.16 2.80
N LYS A 74 -3.17 -11.26 3.77
CA LYS A 74 -2.84 -11.33 5.19
C LYS A 74 -2.20 -12.66 5.54
N ILE A 75 -1.06 -12.54 6.20
CA ILE A 75 -0.27 -13.62 6.74
C ILE A 75 -0.18 -13.39 8.24
N SER A 76 -0.42 -14.41 9.06
CA SER A 76 -0.10 -14.40 10.48
C SER A 76 1.18 -15.19 10.74
N CYS A 77 1.90 -14.81 11.80
CA CYS A 77 3.16 -15.44 12.17
C CYS A 77 3.31 -15.59 13.68
N THR A 78 4.22 -16.44 14.14
CA THR A 78 4.58 -16.53 15.56
C THR A 78 5.75 -15.64 15.95
N LYS A 79 6.60 -15.25 14.98
CA LYS A 79 7.77 -14.40 15.22
C LYS A 79 7.85 -13.25 14.21
N MET A 80 8.09 -12.03 14.71
CA MET A 80 8.13 -10.85 13.87
C MET A 80 9.25 -9.89 14.27
N ARG A 81 10.10 -9.53 13.30
CA ARG A 81 11.09 -8.45 13.42
C ARG A 81 10.63 -7.24 12.63
N LEU A 82 10.65 -6.06 13.25
CA LEU A 82 10.48 -4.80 12.53
C LEU A 82 11.82 -4.44 11.89
N LEU A 83 11.85 -4.37 10.56
CA LEU A 83 13.10 -4.12 9.82
C LEU A 83 13.30 -2.65 9.52
N LYS A 84 12.24 -1.99 9.03
CA LYS A 84 12.32 -0.60 8.59
C LYS A 84 10.96 0.07 8.68
N LYS A 85 10.89 1.17 9.43
CA LYS A 85 9.76 2.09 9.38
C LYS A 85 9.71 2.76 8.00
N ILE A 86 8.53 2.78 7.40
CA ILE A 86 8.33 3.37 6.07
C ILE A 86 7.24 4.45 6.11
N GLU A 87 7.46 5.51 5.36
CA GLU A 87 6.46 6.56 5.16
C GLU A 87 5.42 6.16 4.11
N LEU A 88 4.29 6.87 4.07
CA LEU A 88 3.19 6.61 3.13
C LEU A 88 3.70 6.51 1.68
N ARG A 89 4.56 7.43 1.24
CA ARG A 89 5.10 7.41 -0.12
C ARG A 89 5.81 6.09 -0.43
N SER A 90 6.62 5.59 0.49
CA SER A 90 7.32 4.31 0.32
C SER A 90 6.35 3.13 0.33
N LEU A 91 5.33 3.16 1.20
CA LEU A 91 4.28 2.13 1.23
C LEU A 91 3.54 2.05 -0.11
N LEU A 92 3.14 3.19 -0.67
CA LEU A 92 2.45 3.30 -1.96
C LEU A 92 3.32 2.82 -3.12
N LEU A 93 4.61 3.21 -3.15
CA LEU A 93 5.57 2.74 -4.15
C LEU A 93 5.79 1.23 -4.09
N HIS A 94 5.87 0.66 -2.89
CA HIS A 94 5.96 -0.79 -2.73
C HIS A 94 4.66 -1.46 -3.22
N GLY A 95 3.49 -0.84 -3.01
CA GLY A 95 2.22 -1.31 -3.56
C GLY A 95 2.21 -1.31 -5.09
N ALA A 96 2.77 -0.28 -5.72
CA ALA A 96 2.92 -0.24 -7.18
C ALA A 96 3.90 -1.32 -7.69
N ALA A 97 5.03 -1.52 -7.00
CA ALA A 97 5.96 -2.59 -7.32
C ALA A 97 5.31 -3.98 -7.17
N TYR A 98 4.49 -4.18 -6.13
CA TYR A 98 3.72 -5.41 -5.92
C TYR A 98 2.75 -5.68 -7.10
N MET A 99 1.99 -4.66 -7.53
CA MET A 99 1.10 -4.79 -8.69
C MET A 99 1.85 -5.05 -9.99
N SER A 100 3.04 -4.45 -10.18
CA SER A 100 3.89 -4.70 -11.34
C SER A 100 4.46 -6.12 -11.35
N LYS A 101 4.81 -6.67 -10.18
CA LYS A 101 5.33 -8.03 -10.02
C LYS A 101 4.23 -9.09 -10.18
N TYR A 102 3.03 -8.80 -9.70
CA TYR A 102 1.91 -9.73 -9.69
C TYR A 102 0.66 -9.13 -10.36
N PRO A 103 0.72 -8.87 -11.68
CA PRO A 103 -0.32 -8.13 -12.41
C PRO A 103 -1.70 -8.80 -12.35
N ASN A 104 -1.76 -10.13 -12.23
CA ASN A 104 -3.00 -10.90 -12.26
C ASN A 104 -3.63 -11.10 -10.87
N ARG A 105 -3.02 -10.58 -9.80
CA ARG A 105 -3.61 -10.63 -8.46
C ARG A 105 -4.80 -9.69 -8.36
N LYS A 106 -5.75 -10.04 -7.48
CA LYS A 106 -6.91 -9.21 -7.16
C LYS A 106 -6.45 -7.82 -6.70
N TRP A 107 -7.15 -6.80 -7.18
CA TRP A 107 -6.83 -5.42 -6.85
C TRP A 107 -7.23 -5.11 -5.40
N ASN A 108 -6.42 -4.30 -4.74
CA ASN A 108 -6.78 -3.71 -3.45
C ASN A 108 -7.86 -2.63 -3.67
N SER A 109 -8.75 -2.43 -2.70
CA SER A 109 -9.86 -1.48 -2.78
C SER A 109 -9.45 -0.01 -2.92
N HIS A 110 -8.19 0.33 -2.62
CA HIS A 110 -7.64 1.67 -2.85
C HIS A 110 -7.21 1.92 -4.30
N VAL A 111 -7.28 0.92 -5.18
CA VAL A 111 -6.89 1.05 -6.59
C VAL A 111 -8.14 1.29 -7.43
N ALA A 112 -8.23 2.48 -8.04
CA ALA A 112 -9.28 2.82 -8.98
C ALA A 112 -8.95 2.36 -10.40
N LYS A 113 -9.99 2.06 -11.19
CA LYS A 113 -9.87 1.62 -12.58
C LYS A 113 -10.00 2.78 -13.55
N GLU A 114 -9.02 2.95 -14.45
CA GLU A 114 -8.88 3.99 -15.49
C GLU A 114 -8.84 5.45 -14.99
N SER A 115 -9.64 5.84 -14.00
CA SER A 115 -9.60 7.19 -13.46
C SER A 115 -9.83 7.24 -11.96
N GLY A 116 -9.29 8.26 -11.31
CA GLY A 116 -9.47 8.47 -9.87
C GLY A 116 -9.25 9.91 -9.44
N THR A 117 -9.89 10.29 -8.34
CA THR A 117 -9.59 11.54 -7.63
C THR A 117 -8.92 11.17 -6.32
N SER A 118 -7.88 11.91 -5.94
CA SER A 118 -7.22 11.68 -4.67
C SER A 118 -8.18 11.82 -3.50
N CYS A 119 -7.95 10.98 -2.49
CA CYS A 119 -8.60 11.10 -1.21
C CYS A 119 -7.55 10.80 -0.14
N ASN A 120 -7.63 11.49 0.99
CA ASN A 120 -6.72 11.26 2.11
C ASN A 120 -5.22 11.36 1.74
N GLY A 121 -4.83 12.30 0.87
CA GLY A 121 -3.42 12.53 0.54
C GLY A 121 -2.88 11.76 -0.67
N PHE A 122 -3.65 10.87 -1.29
CA PHE A 122 -3.16 10.09 -2.43
C PHE A 122 -4.28 9.58 -3.37
N CYS A 123 -3.90 9.16 -4.57
CA CYS A 123 -4.75 8.39 -5.49
C CYS A 123 -3.92 7.28 -6.12
N ILE A 124 -4.48 6.07 -6.26
CA ILE A 124 -3.85 4.98 -7.02
C ILE A 124 -4.81 4.60 -8.14
N VAL A 125 -4.36 4.75 -9.39
CA VAL A 125 -5.17 4.40 -10.56
C VAL A 125 -4.41 3.43 -11.42
N ARG A 126 -5.09 2.37 -11.87
CA ARG A 126 -4.55 1.36 -12.75
C ARG A 126 -5.51 1.14 -13.92
N GLY A 127 -4.98 0.99 -15.12
CA GLY A 127 -5.81 0.84 -16.32
C GLY A 127 -5.02 0.87 -17.61
N LYS A 128 -5.70 0.89 -18.75
CA LYS A 128 -5.08 1.07 -20.07
C LYS A 128 -4.65 2.51 -20.30
N ASP A 129 -5.45 3.46 -19.81
CA ASP A 129 -5.20 4.88 -19.91
C ASP A 129 -5.50 5.57 -18.57
N PRO A 130 -4.68 5.28 -17.53
CA PRO A 130 -4.93 5.76 -16.18
C PRO A 130 -4.75 7.28 -16.08
N LYS A 131 -5.77 7.95 -15.52
CA LYS A 131 -5.79 9.39 -15.26
C LYS A 131 -6.10 9.66 -13.79
N ALA A 132 -5.51 10.67 -13.18
CA ALA A 132 -5.95 11.12 -11.87
C ALA A 132 -5.86 12.61 -11.69
N LYS A 133 -6.59 13.11 -10.70
CA LYS A 133 -6.49 14.49 -10.21
C LYS A 133 -6.42 14.51 -8.69
N GLY A 134 -5.91 15.62 -8.14
CA GLY A 134 -5.86 15.81 -6.69
C GLY A 134 -5.67 17.25 -6.25
N GLN A 135 -5.44 17.43 -4.95
CA GLN A 135 -5.17 18.71 -4.31
C GLN A 135 -3.67 18.86 -4.03
N LYS A 136 -3.22 20.08 -3.75
CA LYS A 136 -1.80 20.35 -3.47
C LYS A 136 -1.27 19.48 -2.32
N GLY A 137 -0.15 18.81 -2.56
CA GLY A 137 0.50 17.88 -1.65
C GLY A 137 0.04 16.43 -1.79
N ASP A 138 -1.01 16.15 -2.58
CA ASP A 138 -1.45 14.78 -2.84
C ASP A 138 -0.47 14.05 -3.76
N LEU A 139 -0.33 12.74 -3.54
CA LEU A 139 0.47 11.84 -4.35
C LEU A 139 -0.40 10.98 -5.27
N LEU A 140 -0.23 11.12 -6.58
CA LEU A 140 -0.88 10.29 -7.59
C LEU A 140 0.07 9.17 -8.03
N LEU A 141 -0.39 7.92 -7.95
CA LEU A 141 0.26 6.75 -8.53
C LEU A 141 -0.60 6.24 -9.68
N LEU A 142 -0.07 6.33 -10.90
CA LEU A 142 -0.74 5.92 -12.13
C LEU A 142 0.00 4.71 -12.69
N LEU A 143 -0.71 3.59 -12.89
CA LEU A 143 -0.13 2.35 -13.39
C LEU A 143 -0.79 1.98 -14.72
N LYS A 144 -0.07 2.21 -15.81
CA LYS A 144 -0.55 1.90 -17.16
C LYS A 144 -0.24 0.45 -17.49
N GLU A 145 -1.26 -0.30 -17.88
CA GLU A 145 -1.13 -1.67 -18.35
C GLU A 145 -0.77 -1.71 -19.84
N GLN A 146 -0.17 -2.82 -20.29
CA GLN A 146 -0.04 -3.10 -21.72
C GLN A 146 -1.43 -3.22 -22.38
N PRO A 147 -1.59 -2.89 -23.67
CA PRO A 147 -2.90 -2.92 -24.35
C PRO A 147 -3.65 -4.26 -24.25
N GLY A 148 -2.94 -5.39 -24.29
CA GLY A 148 -3.55 -6.73 -24.39
C GLY A 148 -3.57 -7.56 -23.10
N ASN A 149 -2.96 -7.11 -22.01
CA ASN A 149 -2.88 -7.89 -20.77
C ASN A 149 -2.73 -6.99 -19.54
N SER A 150 -2.66 -7.57 -18.34
CA SER A 150 -2.59 -6.83 -17.08
C SER A 150 -1.17 -6.43 -16.65
N GLN A 151 -0.13 -6.73 -17.44
CA GLN A 151 1.25 -6.36 -17.13
C GLN A 151 1.38 -4.84 -17.09
N ILE A 152 2.01 -4.32 -16.04
CA ILE A 152 2.29 -2.89 -15.94
C ILE A 152 3.41 -2.53 -16.92
N LEU A 153 3.12 -1.58 -17.81
CA LEU A 153 4.02 -1.02 -18.81
C LEU A 153 4.74 0.21 -18.28
N GLU A 154 4.01 1.09 -17.59
CA GLU A 154 4.52 2.38 -17.13
C GLU A 154 3.92 2.73 -15.77
N ILE A 155 4.73 3.38 -14.91
CA ILE A 155 4.30 3.88 -13.61
C ILE A 155 4.62 5.37 -13.52
N GLY A 156 3.57 6.19 -13.42
CA GLY A 156 3.64 7.60 -13.12
C GLY A 156 3.53 7.85 -11.62
N VAL A 157 4.45 8.65 -11.06
CA VAL A 157 4.42 9.07 -9.65
C VAL A 157 4.47 10.60 -9.61
N ILE A 158 3.34 11.23 -9.31
CA ILE A 158 3.16 12.68 -9.45
C ILE A 158 2.76 13.26 -8.10
N CYS A 159 3.47 14.28 -7.64
CA CYS A 159 3.07 15.09 -6.49
C CYS A 159 2.41 16.36 -7.00
N ILE A 160 1.17 16.63 -6.60
CA ILE A 160 0.48 17.86 -6.99
C ILE A 160 1.14 19.05 -6.28
N ASP A 161 1.78 19.92 -7.03
CA ASP A 161 2.51 21.08 -6.49
C ASP A 161 1.73 22.40 -6.60
N GLY A 162 0.62 22.40 -7.34
CA GLY A 162 -0.19 23.58 -7.64
C GLY A 162 0.43 24.51 -8.69
N GLN A 163 1.52 24.09 -9.34
CA GLN A 163 2.22 24.84 -10.39
C GLN A 163 2.34 23.99 -11.65
N LYS A 164 3.33 23.08 -11.72
CA LYS A 164 3.50 22.16 -12.84
C LYS A 164 2.32 21.20 -12.94
N TYR A 165 1.79 20.81 -11.79
CA TYR A 165 0.63 19.95 -11.63
C TYR A 165 -0.45 20.74 -10.86
N PRO A 166 -1.34 21.45 -11.57
CA PRO A 166 -2.38 22.25 -10.95
C PRO A 166 -3.40 21.40 -10.17
N GLU A 167 -3.98 21.99 -9.13
CA GLU A 167 -5.03 21.34 -8.34
C GLU A 167 -6.28 21.10 -9.19
N GLY A 168 -6.89 19.92 -9.04
CA GLY A 168 -8.12 19.54 -9.75
C GLY A 168 -7.96 19.22 -11.24
N ALA A 169 -6.79 19.45 -11.84
CA ALA A 169 -6.52 19.07 -13.23
C ALA A 169 -6.32 17.56 -13.36
N TRP A 170 -6.82 16.97 -14.46
CA TRP A 170 -6.60 15.57 -14.78
C TRP A 170 -5.23 15.38 -15.41
N ILE A 171 -4.50 14.38 -14.92
CA ILE A 171 -3.11 14.10 -15.29
C ILE A 171 -3.01 12.63 -15.70
N ASP A 172 -2.38 12.35 -16.84
CA ASP A 172 -2.09 10.99 -17.30
C ASP A 172 -0.80 10.41 -16.68
N VAL A 173 -0.52 9.14 -16.97
CA VAL A 173 0.67 8.42 -16.46
C VAL A 173 2.00 9.13 -16.74
N THR A 174 2.09 9.90 -17.82
CA THR A 174 3.31 10.63 -18.24
C THR A 174 3.44 12.00 -17.55
N GLY A 175 2.41 12.44 -16.84
CA GLY A 175 2.34 13.76 -16.23
C GLY A 175 1.75 14.84 -17.14
N LYS A 176 1.12 14.48 -18.28
CA LYS A 176 0.46 15.45 -19.14
C LYS A 176 -0.93 15.80 -18.60
N LEU A 177 -1.30 17.07 -18.74
CA LEU A 177 -2.66 17.52 -18.49
C LEU A 177 -3.57 16.98 -19.61
N VAL A 178 -4.70 16.39 -19.22
CA VAL A 178 -5.65 15.76 -20.13
C VAL A 178 -7.08 16.14 -19.75
N GLU A 179 -8.02 15.87 -20.65
CA GLU A 179 -9.45 15.87 -20.32
C GLU A 179 -9.87 14.45 -19.89
N LEU A 180 -10.96 14.36 -19.13
CA LEU A 180 -11.49 13.07 -18.69
C LEU A 180 -12.22 12.36 -19.82
#